data_AF-A0A821P4W7-F1
#
_entry.id   AF-A0A821P4W7-F1
#
_cell.length_a   1.000
_cell.length_b   1.000
_cell.length_c   1.000
_cell.angle_alpha   90.00
_cell.angle_beta   90.00
_cell.angle_gamma   90.00
#
_symmetry.space_group_name_H-M   'P 1'
#
loop_
_entity.id
_entity.type
_entity.pdbx_description
1 polymer ?
#
loop_
_entity_poly.entity_id
_entity_poly.type
_entity_poly.pdbx_seq_one_letter_code
_entity_poly.pdbx_strand_id
1 'polypeptide(L)'
;MFLLSFRINVASILLKSSPPSPPIIKRGRPSLESRAKLNENQSTNTLRTAPTPIPHSSTRFDKFDHWPITTSKGRCRDHGCIGYTRLFCSKWDQRLCLNE
;
A
#
# COMPACT_ATOMS: atom_id res chain seq x y z
N MET A 1 8.68 -44.17 -11.86
CA MET A 1 8.66 -43.20 -12.97
C MET A 1 7.25 -42.90 -13.53
N PHE A 2 6.31 -43.86 -13.53
CA PHE A 2 4.96 -43.68 -14.10
C PHE A 2 4.12 -42.52 -13.52
N LEU A 3 4.10 -42.37 -12.18
CA LEU A 3 3.31 -41.34 -11.51
C LEU A 3 3.79 -39.90 -11.78
N LEU A 4 5.09 -39.71 -11.95
CA LEU A 4 5.65 -38.38 -12.23
C LEU A 4 5.26 -37.92 -13.63
N SER A 5 5.41 -38.79 -14.63
CA SER A 5 4.99 -38.50 -16.01
C SER A 5 3.49 -38.23 -16.11
N PHE A 6 2.67 -38.98 -15.35
CA PHE A 6 1.23 -38.73 -15.29
C PHE A 6 0.91 -37.33 -14.72
N ARG A 7 1.53 -36.93 -13.61
CA ARG A 7 1.34 -35.61 -12.99
C ARG A 7 1.79 -34.47 -13.91
N ILE A 8 2.92 -34.64 -14.60
CA ILE A 8 3.43 -33.65 -15.57
C ILE A 8 2.44 -33.49 -16.74
N ASN A 9 1.89 -34.59 -17.25
CA ASN A 9 0.96 -34.56 -18.35
C ASN A 9 -0.33 -33.81 -17.96
N VAL A 10 -0.93 -34.15 -16.81
CA VAL A 10 -2.12 -33.45 -16.27
C VAL A 10 -1.85 -31.95 -16.10
N ALA A 11 -0.72 -31.57 -15.50
CA ALA A 11 -0.35 -30.16 -15.33
C ALA A 11 -0.24 -29.41 -16.67
N SER A 12 0.36 -30.05 -17.68
CA SER A 12 0.54 -29.45 -19.01
C SER A 12 -0.79 -29.20 -19.74
N ILE A 13 -1.78 -30.07 -19.53
CA ILE A 13 -3.11 -29.92 -20.13
C ILE A 13 -3.86 -28.79 -19.44
N LEU A 14 -3.83 -28.74 -18.11
CA LEU A 14 -4.52 -27.69 -17.33
C LEU A 14 -3.99 -26.28 -17.63
N LEU A 15 -2.68 -26.14 -17.84
CA LEU A 15 -2.07 -24.86 -18.23
C LEU A 15 -2.54 -24.39 -19.62
N LYS A 16 -2.77 -25.33 -20.55
CA LYS A 16 -3.23 -25.03 -21.92
C LYS A 16 -4.73 -24.80 -21.99
N SER A 17 -5.52 -25.46 -21.15
CA SER A 17 -6.97 -25.34 -21.10
C SER A 17 -7.46 -24.15 -20.26
N SER A 18 -6.57 -23.49 -19.52
CA SER A 18 -6.94 -22.29 -18.77
C SER A 18 -7.33 -21.18 -19.76
N PRO A 19 -8.54 -20.60 -19.65
CA PRO A 19 -8.86 -19.39 -20.41
C PRO A 19 -7.83 -18.29 -20.08
N PRO A 20 -7.55 -17.37 -21.03
CA PRO A 20 -6.65 -16.26 -20.77
C PRO A 20 -7.15 -15.52 -19.54
N SER A 21 -6.28 -15.40 -18.52
CA SER A 21 -6.60 -14.66 -17.31
C SER A 21 -7.12 -13.28 -17.70
N PRO A 22 -8.21 -12.77 -17.10
CA PRO A 22 -8.57 -11.36 -17.29
C PRO A 22 -7.33 -10.51 -17.01
N PRO A 23 -7.12 -9.42 -17.77
CA PRO A 23 -5.91 -8.62 -17.63
C PRO A 23 -5.71 -8.30 -16.16
N ILE A 24 -4.56 -8.69 -15.63
CA ILE A 24 -4.16 -8.40 -14.27
C ILE A 24 -4.20 -6.88 -14.15
N ILE A 25 -5.24 -6.36 -13.51
CA ILE A 25 -5.33 -4.95 -13.12
C ILE A 25 -4.20 -4.77 -12.12
N LYS A 26 -3.03 -4.32 -12.59
CA LYS A 26 -1.88 -4.01 -11.74
C LYS A 26 -2.29 -2.85 -10.84
N ARG A 27 -2.75 -3.14 -9.62
CA ARG A 27 -2.88 -2.15 -8.56
C ARG A 27 -1.46 -1.83 -8.09
N GLY A 28 -0.96 -0.64 -8.43
CA GLY A 28 0.38 -0.19 -8.05
C GLY A 28 1.08 0.64 -9.13
N ARG A 29 2.25 1.19 -8.77
CA ARG A 29 3.04 2.16 -9.54
C ARG A 29 3.28 1.69 -10.99
N PRO A 30 3.03 2.52 -12.01
CA PRO A 30 3.25 2.14 -13.39
C PRO A 30 4.74 1.84 -13.64
N SER A 31 5.03 0.71 -14.27
CA SER A 31 6.36 0.34 -14.74
C SER A 31 6.73 1.14 -16.00
N LEU A 32 8.02 1.41 -16.19
CA LEU A 32 8.59 2.25 -17.27
C LEU A 32 8.12 1.88 -18.70
N GLU A 33 7.70 0.64 -18.94
CA GLU A 33 7.21 0.15 -20.23
C GLU A 33 5.88 0.78 -20.68
N SER A 34 5.07 1.32 -19.77
CA SER A 34 3.76 1.91 -20.13
C SER A 34 3.87 3.29 -20.80
N ARG A 35 5.04 3.95 -20.78
CA ARG A 35 5.24 5.24 -21.47
C ARG A 35 5.36 5.13 -22.99
N ALA A 36 5.70 3.95 -23.51
CA ALA A 36 6.02 3.78 -24.93
C ALA A 36 4.82 3.48 -25.85
N LYS A 37 3.61 3.22 -25.30
CA LYS A 37 2.45 2.75 -26.08
C LYS A 37 1.21 3.65 -26.03
N LEU A 38 1.36 4.90 -25.58
CA LEU A 38 0.26 5.87 -25.54
C LEU A 38 0.41 6.89 -26.65
N ASN A 39 0.41 6.45 -27.89
CA ASN A 39 0.09 7.30 -29.04
C ASN A 39 -0.58 6.41 -30.09
N GLU A 40 -1.90 6.39 -30.03
CA GLU A 40 -2.81 6.58 -31.15
C GLU A 40 -4.13 5.86 -30.87
N ASN A 41 -5.14 6.70 -30.67
CA ASN A 41 -6.49 6.48 -31.16
C ASN A 41 -7.22 5.27 -30.59
N GLN A 42 -7.85 5.46 -29.42
CA GLN A 42 -9.23 5.01 -29.29
C GLN A 42 -10.06 5.96 -28.42
N SER A 43 -11.04 6.51 -29.11
CA SER A 43 -11.98 7.56 -28.74
C SER A 43 -12.84 7.17 -27.53
N THR A 44 -12.92 8.12 -26.59
CA THR A 44 -14.13 8.61 -25.93
C THR A 44 -15.27 7.61 -25.69
N ASN A 45 -15.39 7.13 -24.45
CA ASN A 45 -16.62 7.21 -23.62
C ASN A 45 -16.50 6.33 -22.38
N THR A 46 -15.50 6.57 -21.55
CA THR A 46 -15.59 6.15 -20.15
C THR A 46 -16.40 7.22 -19.41
N LEU A 47 -17.66 6.87 -19.13
CA LEU A 47 -18.55 7.57 -18.20
C LEU A 47 -17.73 8.09 -17.03
N ARG A 48 -17.66 9.41 -16.86
CA ARG A 48 -17.01 10.01 -15.71
C ARG A 48 -17.76 9.54 -14.46
N THR A 49 -17.19 8.58 -13.74
CA THR A 49 -17.64 8.28 -12.38
C THR A 49 -17.63 9.61 -11.62
N ALA A 50 -18.78 10.00 -11.06
CA ALA A 50 -18.86 11.19 -10.23
C ALA A 50 -17.71 11.10 -9.19
N PRO A 51 -16.90 12.17 -9.01
CA PRO A 51 -15.82 12.13 -8.05
C PRO A 51 -16.44 11.81 -6.69
N THR A 52 -16.11 10.65 -6.11
CA THR A 52 -16.37 10.43 -4.69
C THR A 52 -15.69 11.59 -3.96
N PRO A 53 -16.38 12.33 -3.06
CA PRO A 53 -15.77 13.44 -2.37
C PRO A 53 -14.52 12.92 -1.65
N ILE A 54 -13.36 13.51 -1.99
CA ILE A 54 -12.11 13.21 -1.30
C ILE A 54 -12.33 13.61 0.16
N PRO A 55 -12.02 12.74 1.15
CA PRO A 55 -12.14 13.12 2.55
C PRO A 55 -11.32 14.40 2.81
N HIS A 56 -11.84 15.26 3.68
CA HIS A 56 -11.23 16.56 3.98
C HIS A 56 -9.74 16.40 4.37
N SER A 57 -8.90 17.39 4.08
CA SER A 57 -7.45 17.30 4.30
C SER A 57 -7.07 16.99 5.75
N SER A 58 -7.88 17.41 6.71
CA SER A 58 -7.75 17.06 8.14
C SER A 58 -7.96 15.58 8.44
N THR A 59 -8.74 14.87 7.61
CA THR A 59 -8.94 13.42 7.70
C THR A 59 -7.83 12.65 6.99
N ARG A 60 -7.13 13.31 6.06
CA ARG A 60 -6.10 12.70 5.22
C ARG A 60 -4.71 12.76 5.86
N PHE A 61 -4.46 13.74 6.71
CA PHE A 61 -3.20 13.90 7.43
C PHE A 61 -3.51 13.98 8.91
N ASP A 62 -3.27 12.88 9.63
CA ASP A 62 -3.10 12.97 11.07
C ASP A 62 -1.87 13.84 11.33
N LYS A 63 -2.02 14.90 12.11
CA LYS A 63 -1.04 16.01 12.17
C LYS A 63 0.33 15.55 12.68
N PHE A 64 0.37 14.42 13.38
CA PHE A 64 1.62 13.85 13.89
C PHE A 64 1.63 12.35 13.75
N ASP A 65 1.95 11.88 12.54
CA ASP A 65 2.18 10.46 12.26
C ASP A 65 3.49 10.01 12.96
N HIS A 66 3.41 9.78 14.28
CA HIS A 66 4.46 9.22 15.12
C HIS A 66 4.58 7.72 14.85
N TRP A 67 5.81 7.21 14.87
CA TRP A 67 6.06 5.77 14.89
C TRP A 67 6.45 5.35 16.32
N PRO A 68 5.48 5.04 17.19
CA PRO A 68 5.75 4.72 18.58
C PRO A 68 6.46 3.37 18.69
N ILE A 69 7.57 3.38 19.41
CA ILE A 69 8.33 2.22 19.87
C ILE A 69 8.34 2.24 21.39
N THR A 70 8.24 1.07 22.01
CA THR A 70 8.36 0.93 23.46
C THR A 70 9.82 1.03 23.89
N THR A 71 10.09 1.81 24.92
CA THR A 71 11.43 2.03 25.48
C THR A 71 11.37 2.17 27.01
N SER A 72 12.54 2.37 27.62
CA SER A 72 12.68 2.70 29.05
C SER A 72 11.90 3.97 29.42
N LYS A 73 11.37 4.03 30.64
CA LYS A 73 10.68 5.21 31.18
C LYS A 73 11.60 6.45 31.10
N GLY A 74 11.11 7.52 30.50
CA GLY A 74 11.79 8.82 30.45
C GLY A 74 10.79 9.98 30.41
N ARG A 75 11.29 11.23 30.42
CA ARG A 75 10.42 12.41 30.29
C ARG A 75 9.94 12.59 28.86
N CYS A 76 8.70 13.05 28.72
CA CYS A 76 8.15 13.53 27.45
C CYS A 76 8.92 14.78 27.00
N ARG A 77 9.24 14.87 25.71
CA ARG A 77 9.94 16.02 25.10
C ARG A 77 8.99 16.97 24.36
N ASP A 78 7.69 16.73 24.47
CA ASP A 78 6.70 17.62 23.89
C ASP A 78 6.67 18.98 24.62
N HIS A 79 6.36 20.04 23.88
CA HIS A 79 6.44 21.41 24.39
C HIS A 79 5.46 21.64 25.54
N GLY A 80 5.97 21.88 26.74
CA GLY A 80 5.15 22.12 27.93
C GLY A 80 4.72 20.85 28.68
N CYS A 81 5.10 19.66 28.20
CA CYS A 81 4.77 18.42 28.90
C CYS A 81 5.79 18.07 30.00
N ILE A 82 5.29 17.79 31.20
CA ILE A 82 6.10 17.37 32.37
C ILE A 82 5.94 15.85 32.63
N GLY A 83 5.16 15.17 31.79
CA GLY A 83 4.85 13.75 31.92
C GLY A 83 6.03 12.81 31.69
N TYR A 84 5.87 11.59 32.19
CA TYR A 84 6.77 10.47 31.85
C TYR A 84 6.11 9.57 30.83
N THR A 85 6.89 9.10 29.85
CA THR A 85 6.44 8.18 28.81
C THR A 85 7.39 7.00 28.68
N ARG A 86 6.85 5.87 28.25
CA ARG A 86 7.61 4.69 27.77
C ARG A 86 7.59 4.59 26.24
N LEU A 87 7.03 5.60 25.58
CA LEU A 87 6.91 5.66 24.13
C LEU A 87 8.00 6.55 23.57
N PHE A 88 8.57 6.07 22.48
CA PHE A 88 9.62 6.71 21.72
C PHE A 88 9.20 6.77 20.27
N CYS A 89 9.16 7.95 19.68
CA CYS A 89 8.91 8.07 18.27
C CYS A 89 10.19 7.82 17.48
N SER A 90 10.24 6.73 16.70
CA SER A 90 11.41 6.44 15.85
C SER A 90 11.60 7.43 14.70
N LYS A 91 10.51 8.04 14.24
CA LYS A 91 10.55 9.06 13.18
C LYS A 91 11.27 10.35 13.60
N TRP A 92 11.12 10.74 14.86
CA TRP A 92 11.65 12.00 15.40
C TRP A 92 12.72 11.80 16.49
N ASP A 93 13.10 10.55 16.77
CA ASP A 93 14.09 10.15 17.77
C ASP A 93 13.84 10.77 19.17
N GLN A 94 12.57 10.90 19.54
CA GLN A 94 12.15 11.61 20.74
C GLN A 94 11.11 10.85 21.53
N ARG A 95 11.19 10.97 22.86
CA ARG A 95 10.19 10.45 23.79
C ARG A 95 8.98 11.35 23.76
N LEU A 96 7.85 10.82 23.31
CA LEU A 96 6.61 11.56 23.20
C LEU A 96 5.52 10.76 23.91
N CYS A 97 4.70 11.50 24.65
CA CYS A 97 3.56 11.02 25.36
C CYS A 97 2.34 11.18 24.44
N LEU A 98 1.29 10.40 24.67
CA LEU A 98 0.04 10.48 23.89
C LEU A 98 -0.97 11.45 24.51
N ASN A 99 -0.50 12.36 25.38
CA ASN A 99 -1.35 13.29 26.10
C ASN A 99 -1.31 14.63 25.37
N GLU A 100 -2.47 15.24 25.15
CA GLU A 100 -2.62 16.64 24.71
C GLU A 100 -2.33 17.63 25.86
#